data_AF-A0A8J7Z0I8-F1
#
_entry.id   AF-A0A8J7Z0I8-F1
#
_cell.length_a   1.000
_cell.length_b   1.000
_cell.length_c   1.000
_cell.angle_alpha   90.00
_cell.angle_beta   90.00
_cell.angle_gamma   90.00
#
_symmetry.space_group_name_H-M   'P 1'
#
loop_
_entity.id
_entity.type
_entity.pdbx_description
1 polymer ?
#
loop_
_entity_poly.entity_id
_entity_poly.type
_entity_poly.pdbx_seq_one_letter_code
_entity_poly.pdbx_strand_id
1 'polypeptide(L)'
;ITLKGAPVANVNLDELAGKTDLYSGRELSQICTDVKNKAVRKTIENKKDVPIAMKHFEDTIAKRKPSISKEEVERFLKLKEKWSNA
;
A
#
# COMPACT_ATOMS: atom_id res chain seq x y z
N ILE A 1 5.89 -7.76 7.82
CA ILE A 1 5.81 -7.30 9.24
C ILE A 1 4.41 -6.79 9.64
N THR A 2 3.65 -6.15 8.76
CA THR A 2 2.41 -5.44 9.16
C THR A 2 1.12 -6.28 9.19
N LEU A 3 0.98 -7.28 8.31
CA LEU A 3 -0.22 -8.13 8.19
C LEU A 3 -0.10 -9.51 8.86
N LYS A 4 1.00 -9.78 9.56
CA LYS A 4 1.24 -11.09 10.20
C LYS A 4 0.17 -11.33 11.27
N GLY A 5 -0.58 -12.43 11.15
CA GLY A 5 -1.64 -12.82 12.09
C GLY A 5 -3.02 -12.23 11.81
N ALA A 6 -3.19 -11.42 10.75
CA ALA A 6 -4.52 -11.00 10.31
C ALA A 6 -5.13 -12.05 9.36
N PRO A 7 -6.45 -12.33 9.45
CA PRO A 7 -7.12 -13.15 8.44
C PRO A 7 -7.09 -12.40 7.11
N VAL A 8 -6.44 -12.97 6.08
CA VAL A 8 -6.37 -12.38 4.74
C VAL A 8 -7.08 -13.33 3.79
N ALA A 9 -8.08 -12.83 3.07
CA ALA A 9 -8.80 -13.58 2.06
C ALA A 9 -8.59 -12.94 0.70
N ASN A 10 -7.93 -13.69 -0.20
CA ASN A 10 -7.84 -13.36 -1.62
C ASN A 10 -7.26 -11.95 -1.89
N VAL A 11 -5.98 -11.77 -1.55
CA VAL A 11 -5.21 -10.56 -1.85
C VAL A 11 -4.22 -10.86 -2.96
N ASN A 12 -4.38 -10.19 -4.10
CA ASN A 12 -3.46 -10.29 -5.23
C ASN A 12 -2.34 -9.25 -5.07
N LEU A 13 -1.12 -9.73 -4.80
CA LEU A 13 0.04 -8.86 -4.60
C LEU A 13 0.51 -8.20 -5.89
N ASP A 14 0.34 -8.84 -7.04
CA ASP A 14 0.73 -8.28 -8.34
C ASP A 14 -0.18 -7.11 -8.71
N GLU A 15 -1.48 -7.25 -8.46
CA GLU A 15 -2.44 -6.17 -8.66
C GLU A 15 -2.19 -4.99 -7.71
N LEU A 16 -1.84 -5.29 -6.45
CA LEU A 16 -1.42 -4.25 -5.50
C LEU A 16 -0.17 -3.52 -5.98
N ALA A 17 0.86 -4.26 -6.41
CA ALA A 17 2.10 -3.67 -6.89
C ALA A 17 1.84 -2.70 -8.04
N GLY A 18 0.97 -3.05 -8.99
CA GLY A 18 0.58 -2.17 -10.09
C GLY A 18 -0.20 -0.93 -9.65
N LYS A 19 -1.04 -1.04 -8.61
CA LYS A 19 -1.82 0.10 -8.08
C LYS A 19 -1.04 1.00 -7.13
N THR A 20 0.04 0.49 -6.53
CA THR A 20 0.90 1.24 -5.60
C THR A 20 2.19 1.74 -6.26
N ASP A 21 2.19 1.89 -7.58
CA ASP A 21 3.29 2.53 -8.27
C ASP A 21 3.43 3.98 -7.76
N LEU A 22 4.67 4.43 -7.54
CA LEU A 22 5.01 5.71 -6.89
C LEU A 22 4.70 5.84 -5.38
N TYR A 23 4.25 4.78 -4.71
CA TYR A 23 4.16 4.79 -3.25
C TYR A 23 5.51 4.43 -2.63
N SER A 24 5.93 5.20 -1.64
CA SER A 24 7.10 4.87 -0.83
C SER A 24 6.82 3.67 0.07
N GLY A 25 7.88 2.95 0.48
CA GLY A 25 7.76 1.82 1.41
C GLY A 25 7.10 2.19 2.74
N ARG A 26 7.20 3.47 3.14
CA ARG A 26 6.50 4.01 4.32
C ARG A 26 4.99 4.05 4.12
N GLU A 27 4.53 4.53 2.97
CA GLU A 27 3.10 4.61 2.67
C GLU A 27 2.48 3.23 2.51
N LEU A 28 3.19 2.30 1.85
CA LEU A 28 2.75 0.91 1.74
C LEU A 28 2.57 0.27 3.13
N SER A 29 3.49 0.54 4.06
CA SER A 29 3.40 0.10 5.44
C SER A 29 2.19 0.71 6.18
N GLN A 30 1.90 1.99 5.93
CA GLN A 30 0.71 2.65 6.47
C GLN A 30 -0.59 2.10 5.89
N ILE A 31 -0.66 1.83 4.58
CA ILE A 31 -1.83 1.23 3.93
C ILE A 31 -2.14 -0.13 4.58
N CYS A 32 -1.13 -0.99 4.74
CA CYS A 32 -1.30 -2.28 5.41
C CYS A 32 -1.77 -2.14 6.87
N THR A 33 -1.30 -1.12 7.58
CA THR A 33 -1.70 -0.85 8.97
C THR A 33 -3.15 -0.38 9.06
N ASP A 34 -3.56 0.53 8.18
CA ASP A 34 -4.94 1.04 8.12
C ASP A 34 -5.94 -0.06 7.76
N VAL A 35 -5.60 -0.89 6.78
CA VAL A 35 -6.42 -2.04 6.37
C VAL A 35 -6.58 -3.02 7.53
N LYS A 36 -5.50 -3.34 8.24
CA LYS A 36 -5.56 -4.19 9.44
C LYS A 36 -6.43 -3.58 10.54
N ASN A 37 -6.26 -2.29 10.84
CA ASN A 37 -7.04 -1.62 11.88
C ASN A 37 -8.53 -1.57 11.53
N LYS A 38 -8.88 -1.36 10.26
CA LYS A 38 -10.27 -1.45 9.78
C LYS A 38 -10.85 -2.85 9.96
N ALA A 39 -10.09 -3.89 9.61
CA ALA A 39 -10.53 -5.27 9.78
C ALA A 39 -10.75 -5.59 11.27
N VAL A 40 -9.81 -5.23 12.14
CA VAL A 40 -9.94 -5.41 13.60
C VAL A 40 -11.15 -4.69 14.16
N ARG A 41 -11.39 -3.42 13.79
CA ARG A 41 -12.58 -2.67 14.23
C ARG A 41 -13.88 -3.37 13.81
N LYS A 42 -13.96 -3.83 12.56
CA LYS A 42 -15.13 -4.57 12.06
C LYS A 42 -15.30 -5.92 12.76
N THR A 43 -14.21 -6.60 13.10
CA THR A 43 -14.27 -7.84 13.88
C THR A 43 -14.86 -7.62 15.26
N ILE A 44 -14.44 -6.54 15.94
CA ILE A 44 -14.98 -6.15 17.25
C ILE A 44 -16.46 -5.79 17.14
N GLU A 45 -16.86 -5.00 16.15
CA GLU A 45 -18.26 -4.57 15.93
C GLU A 45 -19.18 -5.75 15.60
N ASN A 46 -18.76 -6.65 14.70
CA ASN A 46 -19.59 -7.74 14.20
C ASN A 46 -19.45 -9.03 15.03
N LYS A 47 -18.54 -9.05 16.02
CA LYS A 47 -18.11 -10.24 16.79
C LYS A 47 -17.78 -11.45 15.89
N LYS A 48 -17.31 -11.19 14.68
CA LYS A 48 -16.97 -12.19 13.66
C LYS A 48 -15.68 -11.78 12.98
N ASP A 49 -14.78 -12.72 12.74
CA ASP A 49 -13.54 -12.45 12.03
C ASP A 49 -13.85 -11.93 10.61
N VAL A 50 -13.47 -10.67 10.36
CA VAL A 50 -13.59 -10.05 9.04
C VAL A 50 -12.25 -10.21 8.32
N PRO A 51 -12.17 -11.06 7.28
CA PRO A 51 -10.94 -11.22 6.54
C PRO A 51 -10.63 -9.97 5.70
N ILE A 52 -9.34 -9.66 5.60
CA ILE A 52 -8.81 -8.61 4.75
C ILE A 52 -8.89 -9.07 3.30
N ALA A 53 -9.70 -8.38 2.49
CA ALA A 53 -9.83 -8.61 1.06
C ALA A 53 -9.29 -7.43 0.22
N MET A 54 -9.08 -7.65 -1.08
CA MET A 54 -8.59 -6.61 -2.00
C MET A 54 -9.39 -5.30 -1.94
N LYS A 55 -10.71 -5.36 -1.78
CA LYS A 55 -11.58 -4.18 -1.66
C LYS A 55 -11.13 -3.21 -0.55
N HIS A 56 -10.60 -3.73 0.56
CA HIS A 56 -10.11 -2.87 1.65
C HIS A 56 -8.84 -2.12 1.31
N PHE A 57 -7.98 -2.73 0.50
CA PHE A 57 -6.81 -2.04 -0.05
C PHE A 57 -7.24 -0.98 -1.05
N GLU A 58 -8.14 -1.29 -1.98
CA GLU A 58 -8.65 -0.32 -2.97
C GLU A 58 -9.27 0.91 -2.30
N ASP A 59 -10.13 0.71 -1.30
CA ASP A 59 -10.74 1.80 -0.52
C ASP A 59 -9.71 2.70 0.19
N THR A 60 -8.54 2.15 0.52
CA THR A 60 -7.49 2.83 1.27
C THR A 60 -6.51 3.53 0.34
N ILE A 61 -6.18 2.89 -0.78
CA ILE A 61 -5.38 3.46 -1.88
C ILE A 61 -6.14 4.63 -2.51
N ALA A 62 -7.44 4.49 -2.80
CA ALA A 62 -8.26 5.56 -3.36
C ALA A 62 -8.31 6.84 -2.48
N LYS A 63 -8.14 6.69 -1.17
CA LYS A 63 -8.15 7.83 -0.22
C LYS A 63 -6.79 8.48 -0.03
N ARG A 64 -5.71 7.83 -0.47
CA ARG A 64 -4.33 8.31 -0.28
C ARG A 64 -3.74 8.68 -1.62
N LYS A 65 -3.33 9.94 -1.79
CA LYS A 65 -2.49 10.33 -2.93
C LYS A 65 -1.08 9.74 -2.74
N PRO A 66 -0.42 9.25 -3.80
CA PRO A 66 0.98 8.85 -3.73
C PRO A 66 1.84 10.06 -3.34
N SER A 67 2.84 9.86 -2.47
CA SER A 67 3.75 10.94 -2.07
C SER A 67 4.80 11.26 -3.11
N ILE A 68 5.12 10.33 -4.01
CA ILE A 68 6.13 10.53 -5.04
C ILE A 68 5.44 10.93 -6.34
N SER A 69 5.81 12.09 -6.87
CA SER A 69 5.37 12.51 -8.20
C SER A 69 6.19 11.82 -9.30
N LYS A 70 5.59 11.62 -10.48
CA LYS A 70 6.32 11.11 -11.65
C LYS A 70 7.50 12.02 -12.03
N GLU A 71 7.33 13.32 -11.86
CA GLU A 71 8.37 14.32 -12.12
C GLU A 71 9.57 14.16 -11.18
N GLU A 72 9.36 13.85 -9.91
CA GLU A 72 10.46 13.56 -8.98
C GLU A 72 11.23 12.30 -9.39
N VAL A 73 10.53 11.23 -9.78
CA VAL A 73 11.19 10.00 -10.25
C VAL A 73 12.05 10.30 -11.48
N GLU A 74 11.51 11.03 -12.45
CA GLU A 74 12.24 11.40 -13.65
C GLU A 74 13.45 12.29 -13.36
N ARG A 75 13.32 13.24 -12.43
CA ARG A 75 14.43 14.07 -11.95
C ARG A 75 15.54 13.23 -11.34
N PHE A 76 15.19 12.27 -10.49
CA PHE A 76 16.17 11.37 -9.87
C PHE A 76 16.85 10.44 -10.89
N LEU A 77 16.11 9.94 -11.89
CA LEU A 77 16.67 9.13 -12.98
C LEU A 77 17.68 9.93 -13.81
N LYS A 78 17.33 11.16 -14.21
CA LYS A 78 18.24 12.08 -14.91
C LYS A 78 19.49 12.40 -14.09
N LEU A 79 19.34 12.56 -12.77
CA LEU A 79 20.47 12.79 -11.88
C LEU A 79 21.39 11.56 -11.82
N LYS A 80 20.82 10.36 -11.70
CA LYS A 80 21.56 9.09 -11.72
C LYS A 80 22.36 8.93 -13.01
N GLU A 81 21.76 9.23 -14.15
CA GLU A 81 22.44 9.16 -15.45
C GLU A 81 23.61 10.15 -15.54
N LYS A 82 23.41 11.39 -15.08
CA LYS A 82 24.49 12.41 -15.01
C LYS A 82 25.64 11.99 -14.09
N TRP A 83 25.35 11.36 -12.95
CA TRP A 83 26.36 10.91 -11.99
C TRP A 83 27.06 9.61 -12.43
N SER A 84 26.40 8.77 -13.24
CA SER A 84 27.00 7.56 -13.79
C SER A 84 27.93 7.84 -14.97
N ASN A 85 27.76 8.99 -15.63
CA ASN A 85 28.55 9.44 -16.77
C ASN A 85 29.63 10.48 -16.38
N ALA A 86 29.80 10.74 -15.08
CA ALA A 86 30.82 11.62 -14.51
C ALA A 86 31.90 10.77 -13.81
#